data_AF-A0A2V8E665-F1
#
_entry.id   AF-A0A2V8E665-F1
#
_cell.length_a   1.000
_cell.length_b   1.000
_cell.length_c   1.000
_cell.angle_alpha   90.00
_cell.angle_beta   90.00
_cell.angle_gamma   90.00
#
_symmetry.space_group_name_H-M   'P 1'
#
loop_
_entity.id
_entity.type
_entity.pdbx_description
1 polymer ?
#
loop_
_entity_poly.entity_id
_entity_poly.type
_entity_poly.pdbx_seq_one_letter_code
_entity_poly.pdbx_strand_id
1 'polypeptide(L)'
;MMITRRSWLFGAAAAIASHAAPRGETRRLETFTDWVRAARNERERALQTLAGWIREHDAPIHAWVQISPEQPTGRGALESIPFGVKDIIETKGLATEYGSPIYKGRIGADDAA
;
A
#
# COMPACT_ATOMS: atom_id res chain seq x y z
N MET A 1 43.11 46.58 31.09
CA MET A 1 42.80 45.44 31.96
C MET A 1 41.36 45.03 31.71
N MET A 2 41.13 43.82 31.22
CA MET A 2 39.87 43.35 30.63
C MET A 2 38.76 43.14 31.67
N ILE A 3 37.59 43.70 31.37
CA ILE A 3 36.29 43.27 31.91
C ILE A 3 35.62 42.45 30.81
N THR A 4 34.97 41.33 31.13
CA THR A 4 33.51 41.14 30.91
C THR A 4 32.99 39.85 31.54
N ARG A 5 31.88 40.01 32.27
CA ARG A 5 31.00 39.00 32.86
C ARG A 5 29.82 38.77 31.89
N ARG A 6 29.57 37.54 31.43
CA ARG A 6 28.33 37.10 30.73
C ARG A 6 28.15 35.61 31.06
N SER A 7 27.37 35.17 32.05
CA SER A 7 25.91 35.18 32.24
C SER A 7 25.14 34.66 31.01
N TRP A 8 24.73 33.39 31.08
CA TRP A 8 23.51 32.85 30.46
C TRP A 8 23.04 31.60 31.22
N LEU A 9 22.08 31.81 32.14
CA LEU A 9 21.02 30.86 32.46
C LEU A 9 19.72 31.47 31.94
N PHE A 10 18.70 30.64 31.72
CA PHE A 10 17.32 30.90 31.24
C PHE A 10 17.04 30.52 29.77
N GLY A 11 16.24 29.46 29.62
CA GLY A 11 15.65 29.03 28.36
C GLY A 11 15.01 27.65 28.40
N ALA A 12 14.21 27.34 29.43
CA ALA A 12 13.31 26.18 29.39
C ALA A 12 12.05 26.56 28.59
N ALA A 13 12.01 26.23 27.30
CA ALA A 13 10.80 26.18 26.50
C ALA A 13 11.06 25.42 25.18
N ALA A 14 10.07 24.64 24.74
CA ALA A 14 10.00 23.85 23.50
C ALA A 14 10.67 22.47 23.51
N ALA A 15 10.29 21.63 24.47
CA ALA A 15 10.27 20.17 24.28
C ALA A 15 9.03 19.75 23.45
N ILE A 16 8.92 20.24 22.21
CA ILE A 16 8.03 19.66 21.17
C ILE A 16 8.71 19.87 19.82
N ALA A 17 9.83 19.20 19.62
CA ALA A 17 10.37 18.95 18.28
C ALA A 17 10.39 17.44 18.11
N SER A 18 9.22 16.95 17.69
CA SER A 18 9.03 15.88 16.72
C SER A 18 10.02 14.73 16.79
N HIS A 19 9.50 13.55 17.13
CA HIS A 19 10.03 12.29 16.61
C HIS A 19 10.01 12.33 15.08
N ALA A 20 10.98 13.03 14.49
CA ALA A 20 11.29 12.90 13.08
C ALA A 20 11.88 11.49 12.94
N ALA A 21 11.02 10.54 12.60
CA ALA A 21 11.42 9.21 12.17
C ALA A 21 12.55 9.35 11.15
N PRO A 22 13.53 8.43 11.15
CA PRO A 22 14.68 8.52 10.26
C PRO A 22 14.21 8.67 8.82
N ARG A 23 14.54 9.81 8.19
CA ARG A 23 14.46 9.97 6.73
C ARG A 23 15.50 9.02 6.15
N GLY A 24 15.10 7.84 5.67
CA GLY A 24 16.09 6.90 5.14
C GLY A 24 15.58 5.59 4.55
N GLU A 25 14.36 5.14 4.84
CA GLU A 25 13.80 3.97 4.19
C GLU A 25 12.29 4.16 4.07
N THR A 26 11.76 4.13 2.84
CA THR A 26 10.30 4.18 2.64
C THR A 26 9.73 2.92 3.25
N ARG A 27 9.13 3.03 4.44
CA ARG A 27 8.48 1.90 5.12
C ARG A 27 7.50 1.25 4.15
N ARG A 28 7.75 0.00 3.79
CA ARG A 28 6.84 -0.80 2.97
C ARG A 28 5.59 -1.09 3.80
N LEU A 29 4.41 -0.86 3.22
CA LEU A 29 3.14 -1.27 3.81
C LEU A 29 2.97 -2.77 3.56
N GLU A 30 3.13 -3.59 4.59
CA GLU A 30 3.14 -5.05 4.46
C GLU A 30 1.86 -5.68 4.99
N THR A 31 1.43 -5.25 6.17
CA THR A 31 0.25 -5.82 6.84
C THR A 31 -1.00 -5.00 6.53
N PHE A 32 -2.17 -5.63 6.61
CA PHE A 32 -3.45 -4.91 6.55
C PHE A 32 -3.51 -3.75 7.54
N THR A 33 -2.95 -3.91 8.74
CA THR A 33 -2.88 -2.86 9.77
C THR A 33 -2.01 -1.68 9.32
N ASP A 34 -0.90 -1.92 8.62
CA ASP A 34 -0.09 -0.85 8.03
C ASP A 34 -0.91 -0.07 6.99
N TRP A 35 -1.59 -0.79 6.09
CA TRP A 35 -2.41 -0.18 5.04
C TRP A 35 -3.58 0.63 5.60
N VAL A 36 -4.33 0.11 6.58
CA VAL A 36 -5.49 0.82 7.17
C VAL A 36 -5.06 2.08 7.93
N ARG A 37 -3.88 2.08 8.54
CA ARG A 37 -3.36 3.22 9.30
C ARG A 37 -2.64 4.25 8.43
N ALA A 38 -2.20 3.87 7.24
CA ALA A 38 -1.49 4.74 6.31
C ALA A 38 -2.40 5.86 5.77
N ALA A 39 -1.81 7.03 5.52
CA ALA A 39 -2.52 8.11 4.87
C ALA A 39 -2.83 7.75 3.40
N ARG A 40 -3.90 8.32 2.83
CA ARG A 40 -4.31 8.04 1.44
C ARG A 40 -3.17 8.19 0.41
N ASN A 41 -2.44 9.30 0.47
CA ASN A 41 -1.32 9.58 -0.44
C ASN A 41 -0.13 8.61 -0.25
N GLU A 42 -0.01 7.96 0.91
CA GLU A 42 0.98 6.92 1.15
C GLU A 42 0.55 5.59 0.51
N ARG A 43 -0.73 5.21 0.69
CA ARG A 43 -1.32 4.05 0.02
C ARG A 43 -1.21 4.16 -1.50
N GLU A 44 -1.58 5.30 -2.06
CA GLU A 44 -1.50 5.56 -3.50
C GLU A 44 -0.07 5.43 -4.04
N ARG A 45 0.94 5.93 -3.31
CA ARG A 45 2.35 5.77 -3.70
C ARG A 45 2.81 4.31 -3.63
N ALA A 46 2.42 3.58 -2.59
CA ALA A 46 2.76 2.17 -2.45
C ALA A 46 2.15 1.30 -3.57
N LEU A 47 0.93 1.61 -4.01
CA LEU A 47 0.27 0.90 -5.11
C LEU A 47 1.00 1.03 -6.45
N GLN A 48 1.65 2.18 -6.72
CA GLN A 48 2.34 2.42 -7.99
C GLN A 48 3.43 1.38 -8.29
N THR A 49 4.10 0.87 -7.25
CA THR A 49 5.20 -0.10 -7.40
C THR A 49 4.76 -1.54 -7.18
N LEU A 50 3.60 -1.77 -6.55
CA LEU A 50 3.21 -3.08 -6.04
C LEU A 50 3.00 -4.11 -7.15
N ALA A 51 2.37 -3.73 -8.27
CA ALA A 51 2.14 -4.67 -9.37
C ALA A 51 3.44 -5.14 -10.04
N GLY A 52 4.46 -4.29 -10.10
CA GLY A 52 5.79 -4.68 -10.56
C GLY A 52 6.45 -5.66 -9.61
N TRP A 53 6.40 -5.35 -8.31
CA TRP A 53 6.94 -6.22 -7.26
C TRP A 53 6.28 -7.60 -7.24
N ILE A 54 4.94 -7.68 -7.35
CA ILE A 54 4.21 -8.95 -7.42
C ILE A 54 4.67 -9.75 -8.65
N ARG A 55 4.73 -9.15 -9.84
CA ARG A 55 5.16 -9.86 -11.06
C ARG A 55 6.57 -10.44 -10.94
N GLU A 56 7.48 -9.72 -10.30
CA GLU A 56 8.86 -10.18 -10.06
C GLU A 56 8.90 -11.39 -9.11
N HIS A 57 8.07 -11.38 -8.05
CA HIS A 57 8.11 -12.38 -6.98
C HIS A 57 7.14 -13.55 -7.18
N ASP A 58 6.17 -13.43 -8.09
CA ASP A 58 5.17 -14.47 -8.33
C ASP A 58 5.69 -15.61 -9.21
N ALA A 59 6.76 -15.39 -9.98
CA ALA A 59 7.30 -16.38 -10.91
C ALA A 59 7.55 -17.78 -10.29
N PRO A 60 8.05 -17.95 -9.05
CA PRO A 60 8.15 -19.27 -8.42
C PRO A 60 6.89 -19.71 -7.65
N ILE A 61 5.94 -18.81 -7.36
CA ILE A 61 4.77 -19.08 -6.51
C ILE A 61 3.55 -19.44 -7.35
N HIS A 62 3.40 -18.79 -8.50
CA HIS A 62 2.25 -18.91 -9.40
C HIS A 62 0.92 -18.67 -8.67
N ALA A 63 0.86 -17.67 -7.80
CA ALA A 63 -0.32 -17.37 -7.00
C ALA A 63 -1.41 -16.63 -7.81
N TRP A 64 -1.04 -15.91 -8.87
CA TRP A 64 -1.96 -15.02 -9.59
C TRP A 64 -2.29 -15.52 -10.99
N VAL A 65 -3.58 -15.59 -11.32
CA VAL A 65 -4.05 -15.77 -12.71
C VAL A 65 -3.86 -14.47 -13.51
N GLN A 66 -4.23 -13.35 -12.90
CA GLN A 66 -4.10 -12.01 -13.47
C GLN A 66 -3.73 -11.01 -12.38
N ILE A 67 -2.92 -10.01 -12.73
CA ILE A 67 -2.62 -8.84 -11.90
C ILE A 67 -3.12 -7.61 -12.65
N SER A 68 -4.20 -6.99 -12.15
CA SER A 68 -4.86 -5.83 -12.75
C SER A 68 -4.86 -4.65 -11.79
N PRO A 69 -4.00 -3.63 -11.99
CA PRO A 69 -4.11 -2.37 -11.25
C PRO A 69 -5.35 -1.59 -11.73
N GLU A 70 -6.28 -1.32 -10.82
CA GLU A 70 -7.51 -0.60 -11.12
C GLU A 70 -7.64 0.68 -10.29
N GLN A 71 -8.42 1.64 -10.80
CA GLN A 71 -8.76 2.84 -10.04
C GLN A 71 -9.82 2.48 -8.98
N PRO A 72 -9.71 3.00 -7.74
CA PRO A 72 -10.74 2.80 -6.73
C PRO A 72 -12.11 3.27 -7.24
N THR A 73 -13.12 2.39 -7.16
CA THR A 73 -14.48 2.65 -7.65
C THR A 73 -15.39 3.31 -6.62
N GLY A 74 -14.95 3.41 -5.36
CA GLY A 74 -15.73 3.96 -4.25
C GLY A 74 -14.88 4.71 -3.23
N ARG A 75 -15.54 5.24 -2.20
CA ARG A 75 -14.92 5.91 -1.05
C ARG A 75 -15.25 5.12 0.22
N GLY A 76 -14.28 4.94 1.09
CA GLY A 76 -14.51 4.22 2.35
C GLY A 76 -13.23 3.76 3.04
N ALA A 77 -13.39 2.98 4.11
CA ALA A 77 -12.26 2.50 4.93
C ALA A 77 -11.23 1.68 4.11
N LEU A 78 -11.68 1.01 3.06
CA LEU A 78 -10.85 0.17 2.17
C LEU A 78 -10.36 0.89 0.92
N GLU A 79 -10.64 2.19 0.76
CA GLU A 79 -10.16 2.97 -0.39
C GLU A 79 -8.63 2.84 -0.53
N SER A 80 -8.16 2.49 -1.72
CA SER A 80 -6.73 2.33 -2.03
C SER A 80 -5.99 1.27 -1.19
N ILE A 81 -6.69 0.27 -0.65
CA ILE A 81 -6.06 -0.94 -0.07
C ILE A 81 -6.06 -2.04 -1.14
N PRO A 82 -4.89 -2.61 -1.50
CA PRO A 82 -4.84 -3.71 -2.45
C PRO A 82 -5.47 -4.98 -1.86
N PHE A 83 -6.13 -5.76 -2.69
CA PHE A 83 -6.67 -7.07 -2.32
C PHE A 83 -6.53 -8.06 -3.47
N GLY A 84 -6.54 -9.34 -3.12
CA GLY A 84 -6.61 -10.43 -4.09
C GLY A 84 -7.99 -11.07 -4.06
N VAL A 85 -8.43 -11.55 -5.21
CA VAL A 85 -9.70 -12.26 -5.39
C VAL A 85 -9.39 -13.68 -5.84
N LYS A 86 -10.04 -14.68 -5.24
CA LYS A 86 -9.89 -16.06 -5.69
C LYS A 86 -10.54 -16.20 -7.07
N ASP A 87 -9.91 -16.95 -7.97
CA ASP A 87 -10.34 -17.21 -9.35
C ASP A 87 -11.64 -18.04 -9.49
N ILE A 88 -12.47 -18.06 -8.46
CA ILE A 88 -13.82 -18.63 -8.45
C ILE A 88 -14.89 -17.59 -8.13
N ILE A 89 -14.48 -16.36 -7.83
CA ILE A 89 -15.34 -15.23 -7.53
C ILE A 89 -15.40 -14.39 -8.80
N GLU A 90 -16.62 -14.14 -9.29
CA GLU A 90 -16.84 -13.34 -10.50
C GLU A 90 -16.30 -11.91 -10.33
N THR A 91 -15.51 -11.48 -11.31
CA THR A 91 -14.96 -10.13 -11.41
C THR A 91 -15.19 -9.60 -12.82
N LYS A 92 -15.93 -8.50 -12.92
CA LYS A 92 -16.40 -7.97 -14.20
C LYS A 92 -15.23 -7.55 -15.08
N GLY A 93 -15.13 -8.13 -16.27
CA GLY A 93 -14.11 -7.77 -17.25
C GLY A 93 -12.70 -8.29 -16.93
N LEU A 94 -12.52 -9.07 -15.86
CA LEU A 94 -11.25 -9.72 -15.51
C LEU A 94 -11.34 -11.24 -15.70
N ALA A 95 -10.20 -11.91 -15.69
CA ALA A 95 -10.13 -13.36 -15.78
C ALA A 95 -10.88 -14.00 -14.60
N THR A 96 -11.70 -15.00 -14.92
CA THR A 96 -12.35 -15.88 -13.93
C THR A 96 -12.42 -17.27 -14.53
N GLU A 97 -11.36 -18.06 -14.32
CA GLU A 97 -11.10 -19.34 -15.00
C GLU A 97 -11.36 -20.57 -14.11
N TYR A 98 -11.83 -20.37 -12.88
CA TYR A 98 -12.14 -21.42 -11.90
C TYR A 98 -10.98 -22.40 -11.65
N GLY A 99 -9.74 -21.99 -11.94
CA GLY A 99 -8.57 -22.87 -11.88
C GLY A 99 -8.68 -24.13 -12.75
N SER A 100 -9.45 -24.11 -13.85
CA SER A 100 -9.71 -25.29 -14.69
C SER A 100 -9.49 -25.01 -16.17
N PRO A 101 -8.80 -25.90 -16.92
CA PRO A 101 -8.60 -25.74 -18.37
C PRO A 101 -9.88 -25.59 -19.19
N ILE A 102 -11.03 -26.07 -18.67
CA ILE A 102 -12.33 -25.95 -19.33
C ILE A 102 -12.73 -24.47 -19.51
N TYR A 103 -12.29 -23.60 -18.59
CA TYR A 103 -12.66 -22.19 -18.56
C TYR A 103 -11.47 -21.27 -18.87
N LYS A 104 -10.39 -21.81 -19.46
CA LYS A 104 -9.22 -21.02 -19.84
C LYS A 104 -9.61 -19.88 -20.79
N GLY A 105 -9.17 -18.66 -20.48
CA GLY A 105 -9.48 -17.44 -21.22
C GLY A 105 -10.87 -16.87 -20.92
N ARG A 106 -11.61 -17.42 -19.94
CA ARG A 106 -12.91 -16.89 -19.55
C ARG A 106 -12.75 -15.55 -18.83
N ILE A 107 -13.60 -14.60 -19.22
CA ILE A 107 -13.70 -13.27 -18.60
C ILE A 107 -15.04 -13.14 -17.87
N GLY A 108 -15.00 -12.69 -16.61
CA GLY A 108 -16.18 -12.48 -15.78
C GLY A 108 -17.14 -11.45 -16.38
N ALA A 109 -18.45 -11.73 -16.29
CA ALA A 109 -19.48 -10.89 -16.93
C ALA A 109 -19.94 -9.75 -16.00
N ASP A 110 -20.00 -10.04 -14.71
CA ASP A 110 -20.43 -9.15 -13.65
C ASP A 110 -19.57 -9.38 -12.40
N ASP A 111 -19.70 -8.52 -11.41
CA ASP A 111 -19.08 -8.73 -10.10
C ASP A 111 -19.99 -9.61 -9.24
N ALA A 112 -19.39 -10.46 -8.40
CA ALA A 112 -20.14 -11.24 -7.42
C ALA A 112 -20.93 -10.34 -6.44
N ALA A 113 -22.15 -10.78 -6.07
CA ALA A 113 -23.06 -10.09 -5.16
C ALA A 113 -23.07 -10.69 -3.74
#